data_AF-A0A9D2L9C1-F1
#
_entry.id   AF-A0A9D2L9C1-F1
#
_cell.length_a   1.000
_cell.length_b   1.000
_cell.length_c   1.000
_cell.angle_alpha   90.00
_cell.angle_beta   90.00
_cell.angle_gamma   90.00
#
_symmetry.space_group_name_H-M   'P 1'
#
loop_
_entity.id
_entity.type
_entity.pdbx_description
1 polymer ?
#
loop_
_entity_poly.entity_id
_entity_poly.type
_entity_poly.pdbx_seq_one_letter_code
_entity_poly.pdbx_strand_id
1 'polypeptide(L)'
;MGNETTWKRLLNYEMSGVPLYLYVPMAVIVVLAMATGSLGTDMLSTMGMLFVIGIFFMWLGKKLPIWNKWIGGGSMMAIMFPSFMVYMGWLPETYVESATVFYDGVSFLDVYLGLLMVGGLLSVDRDTLLKTLKRCGPVFVGTILIGGLFGLGAGMLVGMTPGDILSYYVLPNLGGGNGAGAVPMSEIFERSAQPSGRDSAFLDR
;
A
#
# COMPACT_ATOMS: atom_id res chain seq x y z
N MET A 1 2.06 45.51 -8.94
CA MET A 1 0.98 44.56 -9.29
C MET A 1 1.53 43.14 -9.57
N GLY A 2 2.29 42.53 -8.65
CA GLY A 2 2.97 41.25 -8.89
C GLY A 2 2.92 40.21 -7.76
N ASN A 3 2.39 40.56 -6.58
CA ASN A 3 2.33 39.62 -5.45
C ASN A 3 0.98 38.89 -5.35
N GLU A 4 -0.15 39.55 -5.57
CA GLU A 4 -1.47 38.92 -5.38
C GLU A 4 -1.74 37.72 -6.30
N THR A 5 -1.22 37.74 -7.52
CA THR A 5 -1.35 36.63 -8.48
C THR A 5 -0.48 35.43 -8.12
N THR A 6 0.67 35.63 -7.48
CA THR A 6 1.59 34.59 -7.02
C THR A 6 1.07 33.93 -5.74
N TRP A 7 0.56 34.73 -4.80
CA TRP A 7 -0.09 34.23 -3.57
C TRP A 7 -1.34 33.41 -3.89
N LYS A 8 -2.21 33.86 -4.78
CA LYS A 8 -3.39 33.09 -5.23
C LYS A 8 -3.00 31.81 -5.97
N ARG A 9 -1.90 31.81 -6.73
CA ARG A 9 -1.37 30.59 -7.39
C ARG A 9 -0.76 29.59 -6.42
N LEU A 10 -0.09 30.06 -5.36
CA LEU A 10 0.43 29.21 -4.28
C LEU A 10 -0.71 28.64 -3.41
N LEU A 11 -1.73 29.45 -3.10
CA LEU A 11 -2.90 29.04 -2.32
C LEU A 11 -3.78 28.03 -3.05
N ASN A 12 -3.92 28.16 -4.38
CA ASN A 12 -4.66 27.22 -5.23
C ASN A 12 -3.79 26.06 -5.76
N TYR A 13 -2.55 25.94 -5.29
CA TYR A 13 -1.71 24.82 -5.69
C TYR A 13 -2.13 23.58 -4.92
N GLU A 14 -2.62 22.56 -5.62
CA GLU A 14 -3.04 21.31 -4.99
C GLU A 14 -1.84 20.35 -4.88
N MET A 15 -1.46 20.02 -3.64
CA MET A 15 -0.56 18.90 -3.37
C MET A 15 -1.40 17.63 -3.30
N SER A 16 -1.41 16.89 -4.42
CA SER A 16 -2.02 15.57 -4.52
C SER A 16 -3.48 15.49 -4.01
N GLY A 17 -4.30 16.49 -4.33
CA GLY A 17 -5.73 16.57 -3.97
C GLY A 17 -6.04 17.42 -2.74
N VAL A 18 -5.03 17.93 -2.02
CA VAL A 18 -5.19 18.85 -0.89
C VAL A 18 -4.62 20.22 -1.25
N PRO A 19 -5.35 21.34 -1.05
CA PRO A 19 -4.82 22.67 -1.30
C PRO A 19 -3.64 22.96 -0.36
N LEU A 20 -2.57 23.55 -0.91
CA LEU A 20 -1.31 23.80 -0.20
C LEU A 20 -1.52 24.54 1.12
N TYR A 21 -2.48 25.47 1.16
CA TYR A 21 -2.81 26.25 2.35
C TYR A 21 -3.28 25.39 3.54
N LEU A 22 -3.94 24.27 3.29
CA LEU A 22 -4.35 23.34 4.36
C LEU A 22 -3.22 22.36 4.71
N TYR A 23 -2.45 21.94 3.72
CA TYR A 23 -1.39 20.96 3.92
C TYR A 23 -0.21 21.52 4.74
N VAL A 24 0.27 22.74 4.44
CA VAL A 24 1.44 23.33 5.11
C VAL A 24 1.27 23.48 6.64
N PRO A 25 0.19 24.10 7.17
CA PRO A 25 0.03 24.21 8.62
C PRO A 25 -0.15 22.85 9.28
N MET A 26 -0.88 21.91 8.65
CA MET A 26 -1.03 20.54 9.15
C MET A 26 0.33 19.83 9.24
N ALA A 27 1.15 19.91 8.19
CA ALA A 27 2.47 19.31 8.16
C ALA A 27 3.40 19.89 9.22
N VAL A 28 3.39 21.22 9.42
CA VAL A 28 4.19 21.89 10.44
C VAL A 28 3.81 21.42 11.85
N ILE A 29 2.51 21.37 12.16
CA ILE A 29 2.03 20.92 13.47
C ILE A 29 2.46 19.47 13.74
N VAL A 30 2.29 18.59 12.76
CA VAL A 30 2.61 17.16 12.90
C VAL A 30 4.12 16.95 13.02
N VAL A 31 4.94 17.62 12.21
CA VAL A 31 6.42 17.50 12.29
C VAL A 31 6.95 18.07 13.61
N LEU A 32 6.42 19.20 14.07
CA LEU A 32 6.81 19.76 15.38
C LEU A 32 6.38 18.86 16.54
N ALA A 33 5.18 18.29 16.47
CA ALA A 33 4.69 17.34 17.46
C ALA A 33 5.53 16.05 17.50
N MET A 34 5.98 15.55 16.33
CA MET A 34 6.91 14.41 16.25
C MET A 34 8.28 14.77 16.84
N ALA A 35 8.82 15.94 16.53
CA ALA A 35 10.13 16.38 17.01
C ALA A 35 10.16 16.65 18.52
N THR A 36 9.04 17.10 19.09
CA THR A 36 8.89 17.34 20.53
C THR A 36 8.46 16.10 21.31
N GLY A 37 8.18 14.98 20.64
CA GLY A 37 7.64 13.77 21.27
C GLY A 37 6.22 13.94 21.83
N SER A 38 5.56 15.07 21.55
CA SER A 38 4.23 15.39 22.04
C SER A 38 3.11 14.84 21.15
N LEU A 39 3.46 14.26 19.99
CA LEU A 39 2.46 13.60 19.16
C LEU A 39 1.98 12.34 19.91
N GLY A 40 0.68 12.25 20.17
CA GLY A 40 0.08 11.08 20.79
C GLY A 40 0.21 9.83 19.91
N THR A 41 0.14 8.66 20.54
CA THR A 41 0.10 7.35 19.86
C THR A 41 -1.32 6.90 19.54
N ASP A 42 -2.30 7.81 19.69
CA ASP A 42 -3.69 7.55 19.37
C ASP A 42 -3.91 7.36 17.87
N MET A 43 -5.00 6.67 17.53
CA MET A 43 -5.38 6.40 16.14
C MET A 43 -5.46 7.68 15.29
N LEU A 44 -6.03 8.76 15.83
CA LEU A 44 -6.16 10.03 15.13
C LEU A 44 -4.79 10.67 14.82
N SER A 45 -3.88 10.66 15.80
CA SER A 45 -2.53 11.22 15.65
C SER A 45 -1.69 10.41 14.66
N THR A 46 -1.81 9.08 14.73
CA THR A 46 -1.15 8.16 13.80
C THR A 46 -1.66 8.34 12.37
N MET A 47 -2.98 8.46 12.17
CA MET A 47 -3.56 8.76 10.86
C MET A 47 -3.08 10.13 10.34
N GLY A 48 -3.09 11.17 11.19
CA GLY A 48 -2.61 12.51 10.80
C GLY A 48 -1.15 12.50 10.34
N MET A 49 -0.30 11.75 11.04
CA MET A 49 1.09 11.53 10.65
C MET A 49 1.21 10.84 9.29
N LEU A 50 0.52 9.70 9.10
CA LEU A 50 0.53 8.94 7.85
C LEU A 50 0.00 9.79 6.68
N PHE A 51 -1.00 10.64 6.90
CA PHE A 51 -1.51 11.57 5.90
C PHE A 51 -0.47 12.63 5.49
N VAL A 52 0.19 13.27 6.45
CA VAL A 52 1.23 14.28 6.16
C VAL A 52 2.37 13.65 5.37
N ILE A 53 2.93 12.55 5.88
CA ILE A 53 4.05 11.84 5.25
C ILE A 53 3.64 11.31 3.88
N GLY A 54 2.46 10.70 3.77
CA GLY A 54 1.95 10.12 2.52
C GLY A 54 1.71 11.16 1.43
N ILE A 55 1.08 12.29 1.74
CA ILE A 55 0.82 13.37 0.77
C ILE A 55 2.15 13.99 0.32
N PHE A 56 3.11 14.20 1.22
CA PHE A 56 4.44 14.70 0.87
C PHE A 56 5.12 13.84 -0.18
N PHE A 57 5.24 12.54 0.10
CA PHE A 57 5.95 11.61 -0.79
C PHE A 57 5.16 11.31 -2.06
N MET A 58 3.83 11.34 -2.00
CA MET A 58 3.01 11.21 -3.20
C MET A 58 3.17 12.41 -4.14
N TRP A 59 3.24 13.63 -3.59
CA TRP A 59 3.54 14.83 -4.39
C TRP A 59 4.95 14.78 -4.97
N LEU A 60 5.95 14.40 -4.16
CA LEU A 60 7.34 14.30 -4.59
C LEU A 60 7.51 13.25 -5.71
N GLY A 61 6.91 12.07 -5.55
CA GLY A 61 6.99 10.98 -6.53
C GLY A 61 6.28 11.30 -7.84
N LYS A 62 5.21 12.10 -7.82
CA LYS A 62 4.54 12.59 -9.06
C LYS A 62 5.37 13.65 -9.77
N LYS A 63 6.16 14.44 -9.03
CA LYS A 63 7.00 15.52 -9.59
C LYS A 63 8.27 15.01 -10.26
N LEU A 64 8.81 13.88 -9.83
CA LEU A 64 10.02 13.31 -10.42
C LEU A 64 9.68 12.55 -11.74
N PRO A 65 10.11 13.06 -12.91
CA PRO A 65 9.64 12.55 -14.21
C PRO A 65 10.12 11.13 -14.53
N ILE A 66 11.30 10.74 -14.04
CA ILE A 66 11.85 9.39 -14.21
C ILE A 66 11.06 8.40 -13.34
N TRP A 67 10.82 8.77 -12.08
CA TRP A 67 10.12 7.92 -11.11
C TRP A 67 8.65 7.71 -11.47
N ASN A 68 7.99 8.77 -11.95
CA ASN A 68 6.59 8.73 -12.34
C ASN A 68 6.31 7.81 -13.53
N LYS A 69 7.25 7.67 -14.47
CA LYS A 69 7.03 6.89 -15.68
C LYS A 69 7.39 5.40 -15.55
N TRP A 70 8.37 5.05 -14.72
CA TRP A 70 8.95 3.70 -14.73
C TRP A 70 8.74 2.90 -13.45
N ILE A 71 8.65 3.57 -12.29
CA ILE A 71 8.69 2.91 -10.98
C ILE A 71 7.31 2.81 -10.33
N GLY A 72 6.30 3.50 -10.86
CA GLY A 72 4.93 3.54 -10.31
C GLY A 72 4.56 4.87 -9.64
N GLY A 73 5.38 5.92 -9.82
CA GLY A 73 5.05 7.29 -9.45
C GLY A 73 4.82 7.54 -7.97
N GLY A 74 3.82 8.36 -7.67
CA GLY A 74 3.58 8.86 -6.31
C GLY A 74 3.29 7.77 -5.28
N SER A 75 2.55 6.72 -5.65
CA SER A 75 2.19 5.64 -4.74
C SER A 75 3.41 4.79 -4.34
N MET A 76 4.28 4.47 -5.30
CA MET A 76 5.50 3.70 -4.99
C MET A 76 6.51 4.51 -4.18
N MET A 77 6.62 5.82 -4.41
CA MET A 77 7.44 6.69 -3.55
C MET A 77 6.87 6.79 -2.12
N ALA A 78 5.55 6.85 -1.99
CA ALA A 78 4.87 6.90 -0.69
C ALA A 78 4.98 5.62 0.15
N ILE A 79 5.37 4.49 -0.45
CA ILE A 79 5.58 3.22 0.28
C ILE A 79 7.07 2.96 0.50
N MET A 80 7.89 3.10 -0.54
CA MET A 80 9.32 2.79 -0.44
C MET A 80 10.08 3.79 0.43
N PHE A 81 9.76 5.09 0.34
CA PHE A 81 10.54 6.10 1.04
C PHE A 81 10.32 6.07 2.55
N PRO A 82 9.08 5.97 3.08
CA PRO A 82 8.87 5.77 4.51
C PRO A 82 9.51 4.48 5.02
N SER A 83 9.44 3.38 4.28
CA SER A 83 10.14 2.13 4.62
C SER A 83 11.66 2.33 4.74
N PHE A 84 12.26 3.08 3.80
CA PHE A 84 13.67 3.45 3.87
C PHE A 84 14.00 4.36 5.07
N MET A 85 13.12 5.31 5.41
CA MET A 85 13.28 6.16 6.58
C MET A 85 13.24 5.37 7.89
N VAL A 86 12.39 4.33 7.96
CA VAL A 86 12.35 3.39 9.09
C VAL A 86 13.66 2.59 9.15
N TYR A 87 14.14 2.07 8.02
CA TYR A 87 15.41 1.35 7.95
C TYR A 87 16.62 2.18 8.40
N MET A 88 16.65 3.48 8.06
CA MET A 88 17.70 4.41 8.48
C MET A 88 17.52 4.96 9.90
N GLY A 89 16.44 4.62 10.60
CA GLY A 89 16.14 5.11 11.95
C GLY A 89 15.80 6.61 12.02
N TRP A 90 15.31 7.21 10.93
CA TRP A 90 14.93 8.63 10.89
C TRP A 90 13.58 8.91 11.56
N LEU A 91 12.76 7.87 11.75
CA LEU A 91 11.47 7.94 12.44
C LEU A 91 11.61 7.33 13.84
N PRO A 92 11.11 7.99 14.91
CA PRO A 92 11.11 7.42 16.25
C PRO A 92 10.31 6.12 16.33
N GLU A 93 10.86 5.10 16.99
CA GLU A 93 10.25 3.75 17.05
C GLU A 93 8.81 3.77 17.60
N THR A 94 8.52 4.63 18.58
CA THR A 94 7.17 4.79 19.16
C THR A 94 6.11 5.10 18.09
N TYR A 95 6.47 5.90 17.08
CA TYR A 95 5.56 6.27 16.01
C TYR A 95 5.43 5.20 14.93
N VAL A 96 6.51 4.44 14.70
CA VAL A 96 6.49 3.28 13.80
C VAL A 96 5.62 2.18 14.38
N GLU A 97 5.78 1.87 15.68
CA GLU A 97 4.95 0.89 16.38
C GLU A 97 3.48 1.31 16.38
N SER A 98 3.18 2.59 16.63
CA SER A 98 1.81 3.11 16.55
C SER A 98 1.20 2.91 15.15
N ALA A 99 1.98 3.12 14.09
CA ALA A 99 1.55 2.89 12.71
C ALA A 99 1.31 1.40 12.42
N THR A 100 2.16 0.50 12.93
CA THR A 100 1.99 -0.95 12.81
C THR A 100 0.75 -1.43 13.57
N VAL A 101 0.55 -0.97 14.81
CA VAL A 101 -0.65 -1.29 15.61
C VAL A 101 -1.92 -0.79 14.92
N PHE A 102 -1.87 0.39 14.30
CA PHE A 102 -3.00 0.90 13.52
C PHE A 102 -3.31 0.03 12.30
N TYR A 103 -2.28 -0.43 11.59
CA TYR A 103 -2.43 -1.22 10.36
C TYR A 103 -2.92 -2.65 10.64
N ASP A 104 -2.18 -3.39 11.47
CA ASP A 104 -2.42 -4.81 11.75
C ASP A 104 -3.28 -5.02 13.00
N GLY A 105 -2.97 -4.30 14.09
CA GLY A 105 -3.61 -4.49 15.39
C GLY A 105 -5.09 -4.07 15.43
N VAL A 106 -5.41 -2.94 14.78
CA VAL A 106 -6.80 -2.43 14.65
C VAL A 106 -7.48 -2.96 13.37
N SER A 107 -6.73 -3.70 12.53
CA SER A 107 -7.20 -4.24 11.26
C SER A 107 -7.76 -3.14 10.32
N PHE A 108 -7.13 -1.96 10.33
CA PHE A 108 -7.52 -0.88 9.43
C PHE A 108 -7.36 -1.31 7.95
N LEU A 109 -6.37 -2.16 7.66
CA LEU A 109 -6.23 -2.76 6.33
C LEU A 109 -7.49 -3.56 5.94
N ASP A 110 -7.95 -4.47 6.79
CA ASP A 110 -9.13 -5.30 6.52
C ASP A 110 -10.37 -4.43 6.29
N VAL A 111 -10.54 -3.36 7.07
CA VAL A 111 -11.63 -2.39 6.89
C VAL A 111 -11.49 -1.65 5.55
N TYR A 112 -10.27 -1.21 5.21
CA TYR A 112 -9.98 -0.53 3.95
C TYR A 112 -10.25 -1.44 2.74
N LEU A 113 -9.77 -2.67 2.77
CA LEU A 113 -10.01 -3.68 1.74
C LEU A 113 -11.50 -4.02 1.65
N GLY A 114 -12.17 -4.22 2.78
CA GLY A 114 -13.61 -4.45 2.85
C GLY A 114 -14.40 -3.31 2.20
N LEU A 115 -14.06 -2.06 2.52
CA LEU A 115 -14.70 -0.87 1.95
C LEU A 115 -14.43 -0.75 0.44
N LEU A 116 -13.20 -1.02 -0.01
CA LEU A 116 -12.86 -1.01 -1.43
C LEU A 116 -13.61 -2.09 -2.22
N MET A 117 -13.70 -3.31 -1.68
CA MET A 117 -14.39 -4.41 -2.33
C MET A 117 -15.90 -4.15 -2.39
N VAL A 118 -16.51 -3.74 -1.27
CA VAL A 118 -17.93 -3.41 -1.20
C VAL A 118 -18.25 -2.19 -2.08
N GLY A 119 -17.44 -1.13 -2.01
CA GLY A 119 -17.62 0.07 -2.83
C GLY A 119 -17.46 -0.19 -4.32
N GLY A 120 -16.46 -0.99 -4.71
CA GLY A 120 -16.25 -1.41 -6.09
C GLY A 120 -17.40 -2.27 -6.62
N LEU A 121 -17.97 -3.16 -5.80
CA LEU A 121 -19.12 -3.99 -6.18
C LEU A 121 -20.42 -3.18 -6.27
N LEU A 122 -20.69 -2.28 -5.31
CA LEU A 122 -21.88 -1.43 -5.34
C LEU A 122 -21.87 -0.43 -6.49
N SER A 123 -20.68 -0.01 -6.95
CA SER A 123 -20.55 0.95 -8.05
C SER A 123 -20.90 0.36 -9.43
N VAL A 124 -21.09 -0.95 -9.55
CA VAL A 124 -21.31 -1.64 -10.84
C VAL A 124 -22.73 -2.21 -10.91
N ASP A 125 -23.44 -1.93 -12.00
CA ASP A 125 -24.77 -2.51 -12.25
C ASP A 125 -24.73 -4.03 -12.33
N ARG A 126 -25.70 -4.72 -11.70
CA ARG A 126 -25.74 -6.18 -11.63
C ARG A 126 -25.67 -6.86 -13.01
N ASP A 127 -26.32 -6.27 -14.02
CA ASP A 127 -26.39 -6.84 -15.37
C ASP A 127 -25.05 -6.70 -16.10
N THR A 128 -24.34 -5.60 -15.88
CA THR A 128 -22.96 -5.40 -16.37
C THR A 128 -21.99 -6.33 -15.65
N LEU A 129 -22.13 -6.50 -14.33
CA LEU A 129 -21.30 -7.41 -13.53
C LEU A 129 -21.42 -8.85 -14.03
N LEU A 130 -22.65 -9.37 -14.19
CA LEU A 130 -22.88 -10.74 -14.67
C LEU A 130 -22.42 -10.95 -16.12
N LYS A 131 -22.57 -9.94 -16.98
CA LYS A 131 -22.10 -9.99 -18.36
C LYS A 131 -20.57 -10.02 -18.43
N THR A 132 -19.90 -9.20 -17.63
CA THR A 132 -18.44 -9.19 -17.51
C THR A 132 -17.94 -10.48 -16.90
N LEU A 133 -18.57 -11.02 -15.85
CA LEU A 133 -18.16 -12.29 -15.25
C LEU A 133 -18.26 -13.46 -16.24
N LYS A 134 -19.34 -13.51 -17.04
CA LYS A 134 -19.49 -14.55 -18.08
C LYS A 134 -18.47 -14.43 -19.22
N ARG A 135 -18.16 -13.21 -19.66
CA ARG A 135 -17.23 -12.98 -20.79
C ARG A 135 -15.76 -12.99 -20.34
N CYS A 136 -15.47 -12.47 -19.16
CA CYS A 136 -14.13 -12.32 -18.61
C CYS A 136 -13.71 -13.53 -17.77
N GLY A 137 -14.66 -14.30 -17.20
CA GLY A 137 -14.38 -15.52 -16.44
C GLY A 137 -13.47 -16.52 -17.18
N PRO A 138 -13.76 -16.87 -18.44
CA PRO A 138 -12.88 -17.74 -19.23
C PRO A 138 -11.48 -17.13 -19.45
N VAL A 139 -11.39 -15.80 -19.55
CA VAL A 139 -10.12 -15.09 -19.70
C VAL A 139 -9.30 -15.19 -18.41
N PHE A 140 -9.91 -15.00 -17.24
CA PHE A 140 -9.22 -15.15 -15.96
C PHE A 140 -8.65 -16.56 -15.77
N VAL A 141 -9.46 -17.60 -16.02
CA VAL A 141 -9.00 -18.99 -15.94
C VAL A 141 -7.88 -19.27 -16.95
N GLY A 142 -8.03 -18.78 -18.18
CA GLY A 142 -6.99 -18.88 -19.21
C GLY A 142 -5.68 -18.22 -18.78
N THR A 143 -5.73 -17.00 -18.24
CA THR A 143 -4.54 -16.27 -17.77
C THR A 143 -3.88 -16.97 -16.58
N ILE A 144 -4.65 -17.48 -15.61
CA ILE A 144 -4.10 -18.21 -14.46
C ILE A 144 -3.41 -19.50 -14.91
N LEU A 145 -4.03 -20.26 -15.80
CA LEU A 145 -3.46 -21.53 -16.28
C LEU A 145 -2.22 -21.30 -17.15
N ILE A 146 -2.31 -20.41 -18.15
CA ILE A 146 -1.20 -20.14 -19.07
C ILE A 146 -0.07 -19.41 -18.32
N GLY A 147 -0.40 -18.39 -17.53
CA GLY A 147 0.58 -17.65 -16.72
C GLY A 147 1.24 -18.52 -15.66
N GLY A 148 0.50 -19.42 -15.02
CA GLY A 148 1.03 -20.40 -14.09
C GLY A 148 1.96 -21.41 -14.76
N LEU A 149 1.58 -21.97 -15.91
CA LEU A 149 2.41 -22.89 -16.69
C LEU A 149 3.72 -22.23 -17.13
N PHE A 150 3.66 -21.01 -17.66
CA PHE A 150 4.86 -20.28 -18.08
C PHE A 150 5.72 -19.87 -16.88
N GLY A 151 5.11 -19.45 -15.77
CA GLY A 151 5.82 -19.10 -14.54
C GLY A 151 6.55 -20.30 -13.94
N LEU A 152 5.87 -21.45 -13.83
CA LEU A 152 6.47 -22.70 -13.36
C LEU A 152 7.55 -23.20 -14.31
N GLY A 153 7.31 -23.17 -15.62
CA GLY A 153 8.28 -23.57 -16.62
C GLY A 153 9.56 -22.73 -16.57
N ALA A 154 9.42 -21.40 -16.51
CA ALA A 154 10.57 -20.50 -16.39
C ALA A 154 11.28 -20.64 -15.04
N GLY A 155 10.53 -20.76 -13.94
CA GLY A 155 11.11 -20.90 -12.59
C GLY A 155 11.83 -22.23 -12.38
N MET A 156 11.33 -23.32 -12.96
CA MET A 156 12.00 -24.62 -12.92
C MET A 156 13.31 -24.61 -13.71
N LEU A 157 13.40 -23.84 -14.81
CA LEU A 157 14.66 -23.65 -15.55
C LEU A 157 15.72 -22.89 -14.74
N VAL A 158 15.28 -22.02 -13.83
CA VAL A 158 16.14 -21.28 -12.90
C VAL A 158 16.46 -22.11 -11.64
N GLY A 159 15.86 -23.29 -11.48
CA GLY A 159 16.10 -24.21 -10.37
C GLY A 159 15.34 -23.88 -9.07
N MET A 160 14.25 -23.10 -9.15
CA MET A 160 13.41 -22.76 -7.99
C MET A 160 12.34 -23.83 -7.71
N THR A 161 11.94 -23.97 -6.45
CA THR A 161 10.87 -24.88 -6.03
C THR A 161 9.52 -24.41 -6.61
N PRO A 162 8.66 -25.31 -7.11
CA PRO A 162 7.33 -24.95 -7.62
C PRO A 162 6.48 -24.12 -6.65
N GLY A 163 6.59 -24.38 -5.34
CA GLY A 163 5.90 -23.62 -4.29
C GLY A 163 6.36 -22.16 -4.20
N ASP A 164 7.67 -21.91 -4.27
CA ASP A 164 8.24 -20.55 -4.20
C ASP A 164 7.89 -19.73 -5.44
N ILE A 165 7.91 -20.39 -6.61
CA ILE A 165 7.54 -19.77 -7.88
C ILE A 165 6.08 -19.32 -7.85
N LEU A 166 5.19 -20.17 -7.35
CA LEU A 166 3.77 -19.85 -7.30
C LEU A 166 3.50 -18.72 -6.30
N SER A 167 4.10 -18.81 -5.10
CA SER A 167 3.86 -17.90 -4.00
C SER A 167 4.48 -16.51 -4.18
N TYR A 168 5.74 -16.44 -4.63
CA TYR A 168 6.45 -15.16 -4.71
C TYR A 168 6.40 -14.48 -6.07
N TYR A 169 6.07 -15.21 -7.15
CA TYR A 169 6.08 -14.66 -8.51
C TYR A 169 4.72 -14.72 -9.18
N VAL A 170 4.13 -15.92 -9.33
CA VAL A 170 2.92 -16.09 -10.13
C VAL A 170 1.71 -15.44 -9.46
N LEU A 171 1.44 -15.74 -8.19
CA LEU A 171 0.25 -15.24 -7.48
C LEU A 171 0.28 -13.71 -7.28
N PRO A 172 1.41 -13.08 -6.87
CA PRO A 172 1.47 -11.63 -6.75
C PRO A 172 1.35 -10.92 -8.09
N ASN A 173 1.94 -11.48 -9.17
CA ASN A 173 1.90 -10.87 -10.50
C ASN A 173 0.51 -10.96 -11.16
N LEU A 174 -0.26 -12.01 -10.85
CA LEU A 174 -1.65 -12.15 -11.31
C LEU A 174 -2.65 -11.40 -10.41
N GLY A 175 -2.20 -10.82 -9.30
CA GLY A 175 -3.02 -10.08 -8.34
C GLY A 175 -3.38 -8.65 -8.78
N GLY A 176 -4.22 -7.98 -7.98
CA GLY A 176 -4.74 -6.63 -8.24
C GLY A 176 -3.75 -5.48 -7.98
N GLY A 177 -2.49 -5.61 -8.38
CA GLY A 177 -1.45 -4.60 -8.16
C GLY A 177 -1.08 -4.41 -6.68
N ASN A 178 -0.43 -3.30 -6.33
CA ASN A 178 0.14 -3.12 -5.00
C ASN A 178 -0.93 -3.05 -3.89
N GLY A 179 -1.89 -2.12 -3.99
CA GLY A 179 -2.86 -1.86 -2.92
C GLY A 179 -4.00 -2.87 -2.77
N ALA A 180 -4.38 -3.59 -3.84
CA ALA A 180 -5.50 -4.55 -3.81
C ALA A 180 -5.06 -6.00 -4.05
N GLY A 181 -3.79 -6.24 -4.35
CA GLY A 181 -3.23 -7.56 -4.63
C GLY A 181 -2.09 -7.92 -3.70
N ALA A 182 -0.97 -7.21 -3.78
CA ALA A 182 0.25 -7.56 -3.06
C ALA A 182 0.07 -7.53 -1.54
N VAL A 183 -0.58 -6.50 -1.01
CA VAL A 183 -0.81 -6.32 0.43
C VAL A 183 -1.73 -7.40 1.05
N PRO A 184 -2.94 -7.67 0.53
CA PRO A 184 -3.75 -8.77 1.07
C PRO A 184 -3.11 -10.15 0.83
N MET A 185 -2.38 -10.32 -0.29
CA MET A 185 -1.64 -11.56 -0.51
C MET A 185 -0.57 -11.76 0.54
N SER A 186 0.17 -10.72 0.96
CA SER A 186 1.19 -10.86 2.02
C SER A 186 0.58 -11.31 3.35
N GLU A 187 -0.61 -10.84 3.72
CA GLU A 187 -1.29 -11.33 4.93
C GLU A 187 -1.74 -12.79 4.80
N ILE A 188 -2.28 -13.18 3.64
CA ILE A 188 -2.67 -14.57 3.38
C ILE A 188 -1.43 -15.46 3.42
N PHE A 189 -0.31 -15.03 2.84
CA PHE A 189 0.96 -15.74 2.91
C PHE A 189 1.48 -15.83 4.34
N GLU A 190 1.44 -14.77 5.13
CA GLU A 190 1.86 -14.81 6.53
C GLU A 190 1.01 -15.82 7.34
N ARG A 191 -0.32 -15.76 7.17
CA ARG A 191 -1.26 -16.68 7.85
C ARG A 191 -1.13 -18.13 7.39
N SER A 192 -0.76 -18.37 6.12
CA SER A 192 -0.63 -19.73 5.56
C SER A 192 0.77 -20.32 5.68
N ALA A 193 1.80 -19.48 5.77
CA ALA A 193 3.18 -19.87 6.06
C ALA A 193 3.39 -20.17 7.56
N GLN A 194 2.52 -19.66 8.45
CA GLN A 194 2.40 -20.18 9.81
C GLN A 194 1.93 -21.64 9.73
N PRO A 195 2.74 -22.62 10.17
CA PRO A 195 2.33 -24.01 10.11
C PRO A 195 1.10 -24.19 11.00
N SER A 196 0.04 -24.76 10.42
CA SER A 196 -1.14 -25.19 11.16
C SER A 196 -0.74 -26.19 12.26
N GLY A 197 -0.55 -25.69 13.49
CA GLY A 197 -0.73 -26.43 14.73
C GLY A 197 0.02 -27.75 14.91
N ARG A 198 1.34 -27.80 14.69
CA ARG A 198 2.21 -28.84 15.26
C ARG A 198 3.68 -28.43 15.24
N ASP A 199 4.18 -28.03 16.41
CA ASP A 199 5.56 -28.21 16.93
C ASP A 199 5.99 -27.17 17.99
N SER A 200 5.03 -26.51 18.66
CA SER A 200 5.30 -25.83 19.95
C SER A 200 5.27 -26.78 21.17
N ALA A 201 5.26 -28.11 20.97
CA ALA A 201 5.26 -29.12 22.04
C ALA A 201 6.55 -29.94 22.13
N PHE A 202 7.58 -29.63 21.34
CA PHE A 202 8.86 -30.38 21.32
C PHE A 202 10.11 -29.56 21.65
N LEU A 203 9.95 -28.29 22.07
CA LEU A 203 11.06 -27.45 22.57
C LEU A 203 10.99 -27.19 24.07
N ASP A 204 10.31 -28.06 24.82
CA ASP A 204 10.30 -28.07 26.30
C ASP A 204 10.81 -29.42 26.84
N ARG A 205 11.95 -29.88 26.29
CA ARG A 205 12.87 -30.84 26.91
C ARG A 205 14.31 -30.59 26.47
#